data_AF-A0A4U1CMK3-F1
#
_entry.id   AF-A0A4U1CMK3-F1
#
_cell.length_a   1.000
_cell.length_b   1.000
_cell.length_c   1.000
_cell.angle_alpha   90.00
_cell.angle_beta   90.00
_cell.angle_gamma   90.00
#
_symmetry.space_group_name_H-M   'P 1'
#
loop_
_entity.id
_entity.type
_entity.pdbx_description
1 polymer ?
#
loop_
_entity_poly.entity_id
_entity_poly.type
_entity_poly.pdbx_seq_one_letter_code
_entity_poly.pdbx_strand_id
1 'polypeptide(L)'
;MKKIELNNLGVQELNTAEMAKVEGGGLLNGLLGGVGGGLLGGLGLGNLTSSLGSVTAPVKTILNDTFSFLNKQLSNVQSLVNGL
;
A
#
# COMPACT_ATOMS: atom_id res chain seq x y z
N MET A 1 23.61 -38.96 27.12
CA MET A 1 23.52 -39.07 25.64
C MET A 1 24.93 -39.31 25.11
N LYS A 2 25.11 -40.13 24.07
CA LYS A 2 26.42 -40.34 23.44
C LYS A 2 26.74 -39.14 22.54
N LYS A 3 28.01 -38.71 22.52
CA LYS A 3 28.48 -37.60 21.68
C LYS A 3 28.32 -37.98 20.21
N ILE A 4 27.71 -37.11 19.41
CA ILE A 4 27.60 -37.28 17.96
C ILE A 4 28.88 -36.67 17.35
N GLU A 5 29.63 -37.47 16.60
CA GLU A 5 30.83 -37.03 15.89
C GLU A 5 30.47 -36.69 14.44
N LEU A 6 30.66 -35.44 14.03
CA LEU A 6 30.24 -34.92 12.72
C LEU A 6 31.32 -35.03 11.63
N ASN A 7 32.53 -35.47 11.99
CA ASN A 7 33.72 -35.44 11.14
C ASN A 7 33.59 -36.25 9.83
N ASN A 8 32.72 -37.25 9.77
CA ASN A 8 32.49 -38.07 8.57
C ASN A 8 31.19 -37.73 7.82
N LEU A 9 30.46 -36.70 8.25
CA LEU A 9 29.20 -36.30 7.62
C LEU A 9 29.36 -35.16 6.61
N GLY A 10 30.58 -34.64 6.43
CA GLY A 10 30.86 -33.53 5.51
C GLY A 10 30.10 -32.24 5.85
N VAL A 11 29.53 -32.16 7.06
CA VAL A 11 28.77 -31.01 7.52
C VAL A 11 29.71 -30.00 8.17
N GLN A 12 29.53 -28.74 7.81
CA GLN A 12 30.23 -27.62 8.42
C GLN A 12 29.40 -27.08 9.57
N GLU A 13 30.04 -26.70 10.68
CA GLU A 13 29.39 -25.99 11.77
C GLU A 13 28.90 -24.64 11.25
N LEU A 14 27.58 -24.45 11.26
CA LEU A 14 26.92 -23.25 10.79
C LEU A 14 27.34 -22.06 11.68
N ASN A 15 27.84 -20.99 11.08
CA ASN A 15 28.20 -19.79 11.84
C ASN A 15 26.93 -19.06 12.32
N THR A 16 27.03 -18.33 13.42
CA THR A 16 26.01 -17.39 13.94
C THR A 16 25.42 -16.48 12.84
N ALA A 17 26.24 -15.99 11.91
CA ALA A 17 25.77 -15.15 10.80
C ALA A 17 24.90 -15.90 9.77
N GLU A 18 25.09 -17.20 9.64
CA GLU A 18 24.32 -18.07 8.76
C GLU A 18 23.04 -18.56 9.46
N MET A 19 23.10 -18.85 10.76
CA MET A 19 21.92 -19.13 11.60
C MET A 19 20.88 -17.99 11.53
N ALA A 20 21.33 -16.73 11.60
CA ALA A 20 20.46 -15.57 11.54
C ALA A 20 19.63 -15.45 10.24
N LYS A 21 20.05 -16.09 9.15
CA LYS A 21 19.32 -16.10 7.87
C LYS A 21 18.26 -17.20 7.80
N VAL A 22 18.42 -18.27 8.57
CA VAL A 22 17.52 -19.43 8.56
C VAL A 22 16.31 -19.22 9.47
N GLU A 23 16.43 -18.44 10.54
CA GLU A 23 15.38 -18.27 11.56
C GLU A 23 14.27 -17.25 11.23
N GLY A 24 13.87 -17.12 9.96
CA GLY A 24 12.54 -16.57 9.67
C GLY A 24 12.46 -15.06 9.44
N GLY A 25 13.44 -14.48 8.75
CA GLY A 25 13.36 -13.11 8.22
C GLY A 25 12.34 -12.91 7.08
N GLY A 26 11.32 -13.76 6.92
CA GLY A 26 10.37 -13.65 5.81
C GLY A 26 9.25 -12.65 6.06
N LEU A 27 8.49 -12.86 7.14
CA LEU A 27 7.27 -12.08 7.42
C LEU A 27 7.56 -10.76 8.12
N LEU A 28 8.45 -10.75 9.12
CA LEU A 28 8.77 -9.54 9.87
C LEU A 28 9.64 -8.57 9.06
N ASN A 29 10.56 -9.06 8.23
CA ASN A 29 11.30 -8.22 7.29
C ASN A 29 10.38 -7.72 6.17
N GLY A 30 9.45 -8.55 5.70
CA GLY A 30 8.38 -8.12 4.79
C GLY A 30 7.39 -7.14 5.42
N LEU A 31 7.28 -7.07 6.75
CA LEU A 31 6.42 -6.15 7.50
C LEU A 31 7.13 -4.83 7.83
N LEU A 32 8.41 -4.89 8.19
CA LEU A 32 9.22 -3.76 8.69
C LEU A 32 10.16 -3.15 7.63
N GLY A 33 10.33 -3.81 6.48
CA GLY A 33 11.23 -3.43 5.37
C GLY A 33 10.86 -2.17 4.58
N GLY A 34 10.04 -1.29 5.15
CA GLY A 34 9.86 0.07 4.64
C GLY A 34 8.55 0.31 3.89
N VAL A 35 8.05 1.51 4.08
CA VAL A 35 6.83 2.13 3.52
C VAL A 35 6.77 2.08 1.97
N GLY A 36 7.83 1.62 1.29
CA GLY A 36 7.88 1.45 -0.17
C GLY A 36 7.94 0.00 -0.68
N GLY A 37 8.01 -1.01 0.19
CA GLY A 37 8.19 -2.41 -0.25
C GLY A 37 7.80 -3.49 0.76
N GLY A 38 7.71 -3.15 2.05
CA GLY A 38 7.10 -3.98 3.09
C GLY A 38 5.64 -3.57 3.36
N LEU A 39 4.89 -4.43 4.08
CA LEU A 39 3.47 -4.38 4.49
C LEU A 39 2.47 -4.08 3.35
N LEU A 40 2.63 -2.97 2.65
CA LEU A 40 1.79 -2.49 1.55
C LEU A 40 1.94 -3.36 0.30
N GLY A 41 3.16 -3.84 0.02
CA GLY A 41 3.43 -4.79 -1.07
C GLY A 41 2.98 -6.21 -0.73
N GLY A 42 3.26 -6.67 0.50
CA GLY A 42 2.93 -8.02 0.97
C GLY A 42 1.43 -8.26 1.23
N LEU A 43 0.68 -7.22 1.61
CA LEU A 43 -0.78 -7.29 1.80
C LEU A 43 -1.58 -6.82 0.58
N GLY A 44 -0.91 -6.48 -0.54
CA GLY A 44 -1.58 -5.97 -1.74
C GLY A 44 -2.25 -4.58 -1.58
N LEU A 45 -1.99 -3.87 -0.48
CA LEU A 45 -2.54 -2.54 -0.22
C LEU A 45 -2.04 -1.49 -1.23
N GLY A 46 -0.87 -1.67 -1.86
CA GLY A 46 -0.42 -0.81 -2.95
C GLY A 46 -1.36 -0.84 -4.18
N ASN A 47 -2.01 -1.99 -4.42
CA ASN A 47 -3.03 -2.10 -5.46
C ASN A 47 -4.34 -1.41 -5.03
N LEU A 48 -4.70 -1.50 -3.75
CA LEU A 48 -5.86 -0.82 -3.19
C LEU A 48 -5.70 0.70 -3.23
N THR A 49 -4.53 1.24 -2.86
CA THR A 49 -4.28 2.70 -2.92
C THR A 49 -4.34 3.22 -4.35
N SER A 50 -3.81 2.45 -5.31
CA SER A 50 -3.84 2.81 -6.74
C SER A 50 -5.25 2.76 -7.31
N SER A 51 -6.02 1.72 -6.96
CA SER A 51 -7.42 1.58 -7.36
C SER A 51 -8.29 2.68 -6.73
N LEU A 52 -8.15 2.95 -5.43
CA LEU A 52 -8.84 4.07 -4.78
C LEU A 52 -8.49 5.41 -5.43
N GLY A 53 -7.21 5.64 -5.74
CA GLY A 53 -6.74 6.84 -6.44
C GLY A 53 -7.42 7.05 -7.79
N SER A 54 -7.56 5.97 -8.58
CA SER A 54 -8.23 6.00 -9.89
C SER A 54 -9.71 6.38 -9.82
N VAL A 55 -10.38 6.16 -8.68
CA VAL A 55 -11.80 6.50 -8.48
C VAL A 55 -11.97 7.84 -7.77
N THR A 56 -11.08 8.19 -6.84
CA THR A 56 -11.21 9.44 -6.05
C THR A 56 -11.08 10.68 -6.91
N ALA A 57 -10.14 10.71 -7.86
CA ALA A 57 -9.95 11.88 -8.71
C ALA A 57 -11.17 12.16 -9.62
N PRO A 58 -11.69 11.19 -10.39
CA PRO A 58 -12.91 11.39 -11.17
C PRO A 58 -14.13 11.78 -10.32
N VAL A 59 -14.33 11.14 -9.16
CA VAL A 59 -15.43 11.48 -8.25
C VAL A 59 -15.34 12.93 -7.78
N LYS A 60 -14.14 13.38 -7.39
CA LYS A 60 -13.92 14.78 -7.01
C LYS A 60 -14.24 15.75 -8.16
N THR A 61 -13.83 15.41 -9.39
CA THR A 61 -14.15 16.20 -10.58
C THR A 61 -15.66 16.28 -10.82
N ILE A 62 -16.35 15.15 -10.81
CA ILE A 62 -17.81 15.08 -11.01
C ILE A 62 -18.54 15.94 -9.98
N LEU A 63 -18.14 15.86 -8.71
CA LEU A 63 -18.74 16.68 -7.64
C LEU A 63 -18.53 18.17 -7.91
N ASN A 64 -17.30 18.59 -8.22
CA ASN A 64 -16.97 19.98 -8.50
C ASN A 64 -17.74 20.53 -9.71
N ASP A 65 -17.79 19.76 -10.80
CA ASP A 65 -18.51 20.14 -12.02
C ASP A 65 -20.01 20.26 -11.77
N THR A 66 -20.57 19.34 -10.97
CA THR A 66 -21.98 19.38 -10.56
C THR A 66 -22.30 20.64 -9.77
N PHE A 67 -21.49 20.96 -8.75
CA PHE A 67 -21.67 22.20 -7.97
C PHE A 67 -21.49 23.46 -8.84
N SER A 68 -20.53 23.45 -9.76
CA SER A 68 -20.32 24.55 -10.71
C SER A 68 -21.53 24.75 -11.63
N PHE A 69 -22.10 23.66 -12.14
CA PHE A 69 -23.32 23.70 -12.94
C PHE A 69 -24.50 24.28 -12.14
N LEU A 70 -24.75 23.77 -10.93
CA LEU A 70 -25.83 24.25 -10.07
C LEU A 70 -25.69 25.75 -9.76
N ASN A 71 -24.47 26.22 -9.45
CA ASN A 71 -24.20 27.64 -9.21
C ASN A 71 -24.49 28.50 -10.44
N LYS A 72 -24.15 28.02 -11.64
CA LYS A 72 -24.49 28.71 -12.90
C LYS A 72 -26.00 28.77 -13.13
N GLN A 73 -26.72 27.66 -12.91
CA GLN A 73 -28.17 27.65 -13.04
C GLN A 73 -28.83 28.64 -12.09
N LEU A 74 -28.38 28.66 -10.83
CA LEU A 74 -28.86 29.61 -9.83
C LEU A 74 -28.56 31.06 -10.25
N SER A 75 -27.36 31.34 -10.74
CA SER A 75 -26.99 32.67 -11.24
C SER A 75 -27.86 33.11 -12.42
N ASN A 76 -28.15 32.20 -13.36
CA ASN A 76 -29.02 32.49 -14.50
C ASN A 76 -30.44 32.82 -14.05
N VAL A 77 -31.00 32.04 -13.12
CA VAL A 77 -32.33 32.29 -12.56
C VAL A 77 -32.38 33.62 -11.82
N GLN A 78 -31.37 33.92 -10.99
CA GLN A 78 -31.29 35.22 -10.31
C GLN A 78 -31.19 36.38 -11.30
N SER A 79 -30.38 36.24 -12.35
CA SER A 79 -30.28 37.25 -13.41
C SER A 79 -31.59 37.47 -14.14
N LEU A 80 -32.37 36.41 -14.38
CA LEU A 80 -33.70 36.52 -14.97
C LEU A 80 -34.67 37.24 -14.04
N VAL A 81 -34.68 36.89 -12.74
CA VAL A 81 -35.54 37.53 -11.73
C VAL A 81 -35.18 38.99 -11.52
N ASN A 82 -33.89 39.34 -11.48
CA ASN A 82 -33.44 40.72 -11.28
C ASN A 82 -33.57 41.58 -12.54
N GLY A 83 -33.70 40.95 -13.72
CA GLY A 83 -33.85 41.62 -15.01
C GLY A 83 -35.29 41.79 -15.48
N LEU A 84 -36.27 41.23 -14.75
CA LEU A 84 -37.71 41.37 -14.96
C LEU A 84 -38.27 42.50 -14.09
#